data_AF-A0AAW3IRE4-F1
#
_entry.id   AF-A0AAW3IRE4-F1
#
_cell.length_a   1.000
_cell.length_b   1.000
_cell.length_c   1.000
_cell.angle_alpha   90.00
_cell.angle_beta   90.00
_cell.angle_gamma   90.00
#
_symmetry.space_group_name_H-M   'P 1'
#
loop_
_entity.id
_entity.type
_entity.pdbx_description
1 polymer ?
#
loop_
_entity_poly.entity_id
_entity_poly.type
_entity_poly.pdbx_seq_one_letter_code
_entity_poly.pdbx_strand_id
1 'polypeptide(L)'
;MSRPLLDDAVFKFIDAKLLIHGCITTVDVSKAFGLGRQKVSGLFTKYRNAHPHNMHHDVHQKCYVRDDTFDAGYLTNISPNAYLDAVYVVFGKPIE
;
A
#
# COMPACT_ATOMS: atom_id res chain seq x y z
N MET A 1 -3.13 -14.90 15.76
CA MET A 1 -3.66 -13.71 16.48
C MET A 1 -2.71 -12.54 16.26
N SER A 2 -3.22 -11.29 16.24
CA SER A 2 -2.60 -9.97 15.90
C SER A 2 -2.47 -9.48 14.44
N ARG A 3 -2.75 -10.29 13.41
CA ARG A 3 -2.63 -9.89 11.98
C ARG A 3 -3.53 -8.74 11.46
N PRO A 4 -4.71 -8.41 12.02
CA PRO A 4 -5.58 -7.38 11.43
C PRO A 4 -4.96 -5.98 11.39
N LEU A 5 -4.21 -5.59 12.43
CA LEU A 5 -3.68 -4.23 12.56
C LEU A 5 -2.57 -3.94 11.56
N LEU A 6 -1.69 -4.92 11.30
CA LEU A 6 -0.65 -4.77 10.30
C LEU A 6 -1.21 -4.81 8.87
N ASP A 7 -2.20 -5.68 8.61
CA ASP A 7 -2.88 -5.71 7.31
C ASP A 7 -3.55 -4.35 7.03
N ASP A 8 -4.25 -3.78 8.01
CA ASP A 8 -4.87 -2.44 7.93
C ASP A 8 -3.83 -1.32 7.72
N ALA A 9 -2.70 -1.35 8.43
CA ALA A 9 -1.63 -0.38 8.22
C ALA A 9 -1.05 -0.46 6.80
N VAL A 10 -0.88 -1.66 6.26
CA VAL A 10 -0.43 -1.86 4.88
C VAL A 10 -1.48 -1.34 3.88
N PHE A 11 -2.78 -1.58 4.12
CA PHE A 11 -3.82 -1.09 3.23
C PHE A 11 -3.91 0.45 3.21
N LYS A 12 -3.79 1.10 4.38
CA LYS A 12 -3.65 2.56 4.48
C LYS A 12 -2.42 3.08 3.74
N PHE A 13 -1.31 2.35 3.78
CA PHE A 13 -0.11 2.71 3.02
C PHE A 13 -0.31 2.56 1.50
N ILE A 14 -1.03 1.53 1.06
CA ILE A 14 -1.42 1.36 -0.35
C ILE A 14 -2.24 2.56 -0.80
N ASP A 15 -3.28 2.94 -0.05
CA ASP A 15 -4.10 4.12 -0.35
C ASP A 15 -3.25 5.38 -0.43
N ALA A 16 -2.37 5.62 0.55
CA ALA A 16 -1.50 6.79 0.59
C ALA A 16 -0.60 6.88 -0.66
N LYS A 17 0.02 5.75 -1.04
CA LYS A 17 0.90 5.69 -2.21
C LYS A 17 0.15 5.91 -3.52
N LEU A 18 -1.03 5.30 -3.68
CA LEU A 18 -1.86 5.50 -4.86
C LEU A 18 -2.38 6.95 -4.95
N LEU A 19 -2.74 7.57 -3.82
CA LEU A 19 -3.15 8.98 -3.79
C LEU A 19 -2.04 9.93 -4.25
N ILE A 20 -0.81 9.74 -3.77
CA ILE A 20 0.30 10.67 -4.02
C ILE A 20 1.02 10.39 -5.33
N HIS A 21 1.35 9.13 -5.60
CA HIS A 21 2.22 8.75 -6.72
C HIS A 21 1.45 8.15 -7.90
N GLY A 22 0.18 7.79 -7.71
CA GLY A 22 -0.62 7.10 -8.74
C GLY A 22 -0.18 5.65 -8.99
N CYS A 23 0.86 5.16 -8.34
CA CYS A 23 1.31 3.78 -8.46
C CYS A 23 2.02 3.28 -7.19
N ILE A 24 2.11 1.95 -7.06
CA ILE A 24 2.80 1.28 -5.96
C ILE A 24 3.32 -0.10 -6.39
N THR A 25 4.46 -0.51 -5.85
CA THR A 25 5.00 -1.85 -6.02
C THR A 25 4.90 -2.68 -4.73
N THR A 26 4.99 -4.00 -4.87
CA THR A 26 5.14 -4.89 -3.70
C THR A 26 6.48 -4.66 -2.96
N VAL A 27 7.49 -4.12 -3.65
CA VAL A 27 8.78 -3.78 -3.05
C VAL A 27 8.64 -2.58 -2.12
N ASP A 28 7.83 -1.58 -2.47
CA ASP A 28 7.58 -0.42 -1.60
C ASP A 28 7.04 -0.84 -0.24
N VAL A 29 6.04 -1.74 -0.23
CA VAL A 29 5.46 -2.28 1.00
C VAL A 29 6.46 -3.17 1.73
N SER A 30 7.21 -4.02 1.01
CA SER A 30 8.22 -4.88 1.62
C SER A 30 9.29 -4.06 2.34
N LYS A 31 9.79 -2.98 1.72
CA LYS A 31 10.79 -2.09 2.30
C LYS A 31 10.21 -1.24 3.44
N ALA A 32 8.99 -0.71 3.30
CA ALA A 32 8.38 0.16 4.31
C ALA A 32 8.01 -0.59 5.60
N PHE A 33 7.65 -1.87 5.53
CA PHE A 33 7.19 -2.64 6.69
C PHE A 33 8.11 -3.81 7.08
N GLY A 34 9.23 -4.02 6.35
CA GLY A 34 10.12 -5.17 6.57
C GLY A 34 9.46 -6.53 6.31
N LEU A 35 8.47 -6.59 5.41
CA LEU A 35 7.67 -7.80 5.19
C LEU A 35 8.21 -8.66 4.04
N GLY A 36 8.19 -9.98 4.24
CA GLY A 36 8.55 -10.95 3.21
C GLY A 36 7.58 -10.94 2.01
N ARG A 37 8.14 -11.20 0.82
CA ARG A 37 7.42 -11.13 -0.47
C ARG A 37 6.10 -11.90 -0.51
N GLN A 38 6.05 -13.10 0.06
CA GLN A 38 4.83 -13.92 0.07
C GLN A 38 3.69 -13.24 0.85
N LYS A 39 4.01 -12.62 2.00
CA LYS A 39 3.04 -11.89 2.81
C LYS A 39 2.52 -10.67 2.06
N VAL A 40 3.41 -9.89 1.46
CA VAL A 40 3.03 -8.70 0.68
C VAL A 40 2.17 -9.08 -0.52
N SER A 41 2.53 -10.12 -1.26
CA SER A 41 1.72 -10.60 -2.39
C SER A 41 0.30 -10.98 -1.94
N GLY A 42 0.18 -11.66 -0.79
CA GLY A 42 -1.13 -11.98 -0.21
C GLY A 42 -1.94 -10.73 0.17
N LEU A 43 -1.28 -9.69 0.68
CA LEU A 43 -1.94 -8.41 1.01
C LEU A 43 -2.44 -7.68 -0.23
N PHE A 44 -1.65 -7.62 -1.31
CA PHE A 44 -2.09 -7.03 -2.58
C PHE A 44 -3.30 -7.77 -3.17
N THR A 45 -3.30 -9.10 -3.10
CA THR A 45 -4.47 -9.90 -3.52
C THR A 45 -5.69 -9.57 -2.67
N LYS A 46 -5.54 -9.50 -1.34
CA LYS A 46 -6.66 -9.13 -0.44
C LYS A 46 -7.20 -7.73 -0.74
N TYR A 47 -6.31 -6.74 -0.89
CA TYR A 47 -6.70 -5.36 -1.19
C TYR A 47 -7.50 -5.28 -2.49
N ARG A 48 -7.01 -5.90 -3.57
CA ARG A 48 -7.72 -5.92 -4.86
C ARG A 48 -9.03 -6.69 -4.82
N ASN A 49 -9.12 -7.76 -4.03
CA ASN A 49 -10.38 -8.47 -3.89
C ASN A 49 -11.44 -7.63 -3.16
N ALA A 50 -11.02 -6.79 -2.21
CA ALA A 50 -11.90 -5.86 -1.51
C ALA A 50 -12.26 -4.63 -2.36
N HIS A 51 -11.30 -4.13 -3.14
CA HIS A 51 -11.44 -2.93 -3.99
C HIS A 51 -10.93 -3.21 -5.42
N PRO A 52 -11.69 -3.97 -6.23
CA PRO A 52 -11.21 -4.44 -7.54
C PRO A 52 -10.97 -3.33 -8.55
N HIS A 53 -11.59 -2.17 -8.35
CA HIS A 53 -11.47 -1.00 -9.21
C HIS A 53 -10.48 0.05 -8.71
N ASN A 54 -9.77 -0.18 -7.60
CA ASN A 54 -8.82 0.82 -7.08
C ASN A 54 -7.47 0.81 -7.81
N MET A 55 -7.03 -0.36 -8.29
CA MET A 55 -5.75 -0.48 -8.98
C MET A 55 -5.70 -1.71 -9.90
N HIS A 56 -4.92 -1.60 -10.97
CA HIS A 56 -4.59 -2.71 -11.85
C HIS A 56 -3.07 -2.85 -11.99
N HIS A 57 -2.60 -4.05 -12.35
CA HIS A 57 -1.18 -4.27 -12.57
C HIS A 57 -0.79 -3.85 -13.99
N ASP A 58 0.08 -2.85 -14.11
CA ASP A 58 0.69 -2.45 -15.38
C ASP A 58 1.98 -3.26 -15.59
N VAL A 59 1.98 -4.11 -16.61
CA VAL A 59 3.11 -4.99 -16.94
C VAL A 59 4.31 -4.24 -17.51
N HIS A 60 4.10 -3.09 -18.16
CA HIS A 60 5.16 -2.27 -18.73
C HIS A 60 5.88 -1.50 -17.64
N GLN A 61 5.12 -0.93 -16.71
CA GLN A 61 5.66 -0.17 -15.57
C GLN A 61 6.08 -1.07 -14.40
N LYS A 62 5.69 -2.35 -14.41
CA LYS A 62 5.98 -3.35 -13.35
C LYS A 62 5.48 -2.90 -11.97
N CYS A 63 4.37 -2.17 -11.95
CA CYS A 63 3.76 -1.64 -10.74
C CYS A 63 2.23 -1.80 -10.79
N TYR A 64 1.58 -1.57 -9.65
CA TYR A 64 0.14 -1.41 -9.61
C TYR A 64 -0.18 0.07 -9.76
N VAL A 65 -0.99 0.39 -10.76
CA VAL A 65 -1.38 1.76 -11.12
C VAL A 65 -2.79 2.01 -10.62
N ARG A 66 -3.00 3.21 -10.08
CA ARG A 66 -4.29 3.71 -9.62
C ARG A 66 -5.26 3.80 -10.79
N ASP A 67 -6.48 3.36 -10.58
CA ASP A 67 -7.57 3.54 -11.53
C ASP A 67 -8.21 4.94 -11.41
N ASP A 68 -8.94 5.39 -12.43
CA ASP A 68 -9.66 6.67 -12.39
C ASP A 68 -10.81 6.65 -11.38
N THR A 69 -11.34 5.46 -11.08
CA THR A 69 -12.43 5.24 -10.12
C THR A 69 -11.96 4.97 -8.69
N PHE A 70 -10.68 5.21 -8.41
CA PHE A 70 -10.07 4.94 -7.11
C PHE A 70 -10.76 5.64 -5.94
N ASP A 71 -11.00 4.87 -4.86
CA ASP A 71 -11.51 5.36 -3.58
C ASP A 71 -10.61 4.92 -2.41
N ALA A 72 -10.16 5.87 -1.60
CA ALA A 72 -9.23 5.63 -0.48
C ALA A 72 -9.96 5.15 0.79
N GLY A 73 -10.62 4.00 0.70
CA GLY A 73 -11.50 3.47 1.75
C GLY A 73 -10.80 3.12 3.07
N TYR A 74 -9.49 2.89 3.08
CA TYR A 74 -8.73 2.60 4.30
C TYR A 74 -8.12 3.86 4.93
N LEU A 75 -7.67 4.81 4.11
CA LEU A 75 -7.06 6.06 4.58
C LEU A 75 -8.02 7.26 4.45
N THR A 76 -8.97 7.35 5.37
CA THR A 76 -10.06 8.35 5.29
C THR A 76 -9.79 9.66 6.04
N ASN A 77 -9.16 9.62 7.21
CA ASN A 77 -9.11 10.76 8.15
C ASN A 77 -7.70 11.35 8.36
N ILE A 78 -6.70 10.87 7.62
CA ILE A 78 -5.30 11.27 7.79
C ILE A 78 -4.73 11.65 6.43
N SER A 79 -3.96 12.74 6.39
CA SER A 79 -3.24 13.14 5.19
C SER A 79 -2.33 12.01 4.69
N PRO A 80 -2.35 11.66 3.38
CA PRO A 80 -1.48 10.66 2.79
C PRO A 80 0.00 10.86 3.14
N ASN A 81 0.51 12.08 3.04
CA ASN A 81 1.91 12.38 3.35
C ASN A 81 2.20 12.13 4.85
N ALA A 82 1.33 12.59 5.74
CA ALA A 82 1.49 12.40 7.17
C ALA A 82 1.49 10.91 7.56
N TYR A 83 0.67 10.10 6.88
CA TYR A 83 0.65 8.66 7.10
C TYR A 83 1.95 7.98 6.64
N LEU A 84 2.45 8.34 5.44
CA LEU A 84 3.72 7.81 4.93
C LEU A 84 4.89 8.16 5.86
N ASP A 85 4.96 9.42 6.31
CA ASP A 85 5.98 9.87 7.27
C ASP A 85 5.90 9.07 8.58
N ALA A 86 4.69 8.87 9.12
CA ALA A 86 4.49 8.07 10.33
C ALA A 86 4.95 6.62 10.15
N VAL A 87 4.69 6.00 9.00
CA VAL A 87 5.19 4.64 8.71
C VAL A 87 6.72 4.61 8.73
N TYR A 88 7.39 5.59 8.13
CA TYR A 88 8.86 5.65 8.13
C TYR A 88 9.45 5.93 9.51
N VAL A 89 8.74 6.65 10.38
CA VAL A 89 9.15 6.85 11.78
C VAL A 89 9.04 5.55 12.57
N VAL A 90 7.96 4.77 12.38
CA VAL A 90 7.69 3.56 13.18
C VAL A 90 8.49 2.35 12.70
N PHE A 91 8.57 2.14 11.39
CA PHE A 91 9.19 0.95 10.79
C PHE A 91 10.61 1.20 10.26
N GLY A 92 11.07 2.46 10.30
CA GLY A 92 12.35 2.90 9.75
C GLY A 92 12.26 3.28 8.27
N LYS A 93 13.21 4.10 7.82
CA LYS A 93 13.32 4.43 6.39
C LYS A 93 13.88 3.22 5.62
N PRO A 94 13.35 2.94 4.43
CA PRO A 94 14.01 2.05 3.48
C PRO A 94 15.47 2.46 3.29
N ILE A 95 16.39 1.51 3.42
CA ILE A 95 17.77 1.72 2.96
C ILE A 95 17.69 1.83 1.43
N GLU A 96 18.17 2.96 0.90
CA GLU A 96 18.19 3.27 -0.55
C GLU A 96 19.04 2.27 -1.33
#